data_AF-A0A7X3P2G5-F1
#
_entry.id   AF-A0A7X3P2G5-F1
#
_cell.length_a   1.000
_cell.length_b   1.000
_cell.length_c   1.000
_cell.angle_alpha   90.00
_cell.angle_beta   90.00
_cell.angle_gamma   90.00
#
_symmetry.space_group_name_H-M   'P 1'
#
loop_
_entity.id
_entity.type
_entity.pdbx_description
1 polymer ?
#
loop_
_entity_poly.entity_id
_entity_poly.type
_entity_poly.pdbx_seq_one_letter_code
_entity_poly.pdbx_strand_id
1 'polypeptide(L)'
;MTHLKNSIYNTFAFALLPFVMFGCLSMAAQNTVRVDAGMTETFEMSESGTGAIQKWILPERRSISRIEIHFDPIDPLKNMTVYARMGEDNWRVVKAVKTPIRTSPYILRAPLSTDAIRIVLSSSIGMVDRIVLYGAESSPSTE
;
A
#
# COMPACT_ATOMS: atom_id res chain seq x y z
N MET A 1 65.56 -1.24 29.55
CA MET A 1 64.46 -0.24 29.51
C MET A 1 63.78 -0.29 28.14
N THR A 2 63.27 -1.46 27.75
CA THR A 2 62.76 -1.75 26.40
C THR A 2 61.50 -2.63 26.40
N HIS A 3 61.00 -3.03 27.57
CA HIS A 3 59.83 -3.91 27.69
C HIS A 3 58.50 -3.17 27.96
N LEU A 4 58.53 -1.85 28.18
CA LEU A 4 57.31 -1.08 28.49
C LEU A 4 56.59 -0.52 27.24
N LYS A 5 57.26 -0.47 26.08
CA LYS A 5 56.70 0.16 24.86
C LYS A 5 55.71 -0.72 24.08
N ASN A 6 55.68 -2.03 24.32
CA ASN A 6 54.80 -2.94 23.56
C ASN A 6 53.41 -3.14 24.17
N SER A 7 53.15 -2.69 25.40
CA SER A 7 51.85 -2.93 26.05
C SER A 7 50.80 -1.85 25.76
N ILE A 8 51.21 -0.65 25.35
CA ILE A 8 50.29 0.48 25.13
C ILE A 8 49.58 0.39 23.77
N TYR A 9 50.19 -0.27 22.77
CA TYR A 9 49.59 -0.40 21.45
C TYR A 9 48.55 -1.50 21.33
N ASN A 10 48.52 -2.48 22.24
CA ASN A 10 47.61 -3.62 22.14
C ASN A 10 46.25 -3.40 22.83
N THR A 11 46.15 -2.40 23.72
CA THR A 11 44.89 -2.08 24.42
C THR A 11 44.09 -0.99 23.70
N PHE A 12 44.74 -0.13 22.91
CA PHE A 12 44.08 0.95 22.18
C PHE A 12 43.41 0.52 20.86
N ALA A 13 43.74 -0.67 20.34
CA ALA A 13 43.15 -1.18 19.09
C ALA A 13 41.73 -1.76 19.26
N PHE A 14 41.30 -2.07 20.49
CA PHE A 14 40.00 -2.71 20.76
C PHE A 14 38.89 -1.76 21.23
N ALA A 15 39.20 -0.48 21.49
CA ALA A 15 38.21 0.49 22.00
C ALA A 15 37.51 1.33 20.92
N LEU A 16 37.86 1.16 19.64
CA LEU A 16 37.41 2.03 18.54
C LEU A 16 36.47 1.36 17.53
N LEU A 17 35.81 0.25 17.92
CA LEU A 17 34.85 -0.46 17.06
C LEU A 17 33.54 -0.80 17.79
N PRO A 18 32.78 0.21 18.25
CA PRO A 18 31.32 0.04 18.14
C PRO A 18 30.58 1.20 17.44
N PHE A 19 31.24 2.27 16.99
CA PHE A 19 30.52 3.49 16.56
C PHE A 19 30.15 3.61 15.07
N VAL A 20 30.52 2.67 14.20
CA VAL A 20 30.22 2.78 12.75
C VAL A 20 28.99 1.96 12.32
N MET A 21 28.33 1.27 13.26
CA MET A 21 27.09 0.51 12.98
C MET A 21 25.80 1.29 13.36
N PHE A 22 25.87 2.61 13.49
CA PHE A 22 24.70 3.48 13.31
C PHE A 22 24.64 3.93 11.85
N GLY A 23 24.69 2.97 10.93
CA GLY A 23 24.16 3.18 9.60
C GLY A 23 22.72 3.63 9.79
N CYS A 24 22.40 4.82 9.29
CA CYS A 24 21.09 5.43 9.39
C CYS A 24 20.03 4.36 9.11
N LEU A 25 19.34 3.91 10.15
CA LEU A 25 17.98 3.42 10.02
C LEU A 25 17.19 4.65 9.60
N SER A 26 17.28 5.03 8.33
CA SER A 26 16.19 5.73 7.68
C SER A 26 15.02 4.77 7.81
N MET A 27 14.26 4.92 8.90
CA MET A 27 12.89 4.50 8.90
C MET A 27 12.27 5.32 7.77
N ALA A 28 12.25 4.76 6.57
CA ALA A 28 11.41 5.21 5.49
C ALA A 28 10.00 5.11 6.05
N ALA A 29 9.52 6.22 6.61
CA ALA A 29 8.19 6.33 7.14
C ALA A 29 7.26 6.18 5.94
N GLN A 30 6.83 4.94 5.67
CA GLN A 30 5.83 4.66 4.67
C GLN A 30 4.59 5.46 5.07
N ASN A 31 4.33 6.55 4.35
CA ASN A 31 3.17 7.40 4.56
C ASN A 31 1.92 6.57 4.24
N THR A 32 1.39 5.91 5.28
CA THR A 32 0.30 4.96 5.18
C THR A 32 -0.98 5.72 5.44
N VAL A 33 -1.84 5.79 4.44
CA VAL A 33 -3.18 6.37 4.58
C VAL A 33 -4.16 5.21 4.69
N ARG A 34 -4.74 5.11 5.88
CA ARG A 34 -5.84 4.19 6.13
C ARG A 34 -7.16 4.90 5.83
N VAL A 35 -8.00 4.31 4.98
CA VAL A 35 -9.33 4.85 4.69
C VAL A 35 -10.35 3.81 5.12
N ASP A 36 -10.92 4.01 6.31
CA ASP A 36 -11.82 3.05 6.95
C ASP A 36 -13.27 3.14 6.46
N ALA A 37 -13.65 4.22 5.78
CA ALA A 37 -15.03 4.44 5.31
C ALA A 37 -15.09 4.49 3.77
N GLY A 38 -15.65 3.44 3.18
CA GLY A 38 -16.07 3.44 1.77
C GLY A 38 -17.56 3.73 1.68
N MET A 39 -17.99 4.58 0.74
CA MET A 39 -19.40 4.66 0.35
C MET A 39 -19.73 3.48 -0.56
N THR A 40 -20.79 2.74 -0.24
CA THR A 40 -21.26 1.59 -1.03
C THR A 40 -22.54 1.95 -1.76
N GLU A 41 -22.54 1.80 -3.08
CA GLU A 41 -23.68 1.92 -3.98
C GLU A 41 -23.91 0.57 -4.66
N THR A 42 -25.14 0.05 -4.67
CA THR A 42 -25.50 -1.21 -5.36
C THR A 42 -26.22 -0.92 -6.67
N PHE A 43 -26.07 -1.80 -7.66
CA PHE A 43 -26.75 -1.68 -8.95
C PHE A 43 -27.19 -3.04 -9.48
N GLU A 44 -28.27 -3.07 -10.25
CA GLU A 44 -28.76 -4.30 -10.89
C GLU A 44 -27.99 -4.56 -12.18
N MET A 45 -27.57 -5.81 -12.41
CA MET A 45 -26.97 -6.25 -13.67
C MET A 45 -27.98 -7.07 -14.46
N SER A 46 -28.11 -6.77 -15.76
CA SER A 46 -29.18 -7.25 -16.64
C SER A 46 -29.28 -8.76 -16.82
N GLU A 47 -28.24 -9.54 -16.50
CA GLU A 47 -28.20 -10.98 -16.85
C GLU A 47 -28.07 -11.96 -15.67
N SER A 48 -27.62 -11.60 -14.47
CA SER A 48 -27.51 -12.60 -13.37
C SER A 48 -27.17 -12.07 -11.97
N GLY A 49 -27.65 -10.89 -11.55
CA GLY A 49 -27.58 -10.48 -10.13
C GLY A 49 -27.27 -9.02 -9.87
N THR A 50 -26.98 -8.71 -8.61
CA THR A 50 -26.64 -7.36 -8.13
C THR A 50 -25.13 -7.15 -8.13
N GLY A 51 -24.67 -6.05 -8.71
CA GLY A 51 -23.29 -5.57 -8.58
C GLY A 51 -23.16 -4.53 -7.46
N ALA A 52 -21.94 -4.30 -7.02
CA ALA A 52 -21.63 -3.30 -5.99
C ALA A 52 -20.50 -2.37 -6.46
N ILE A 53 -20.65 -1.08 -6.16
CA ILE A 53 -19.63 -0.04 -6.33
C ILE A 53 -19.27 0.44 -4.94
N GLN A 54 -17.99 0.36 -4.59
CA GLN A 54 -17.48 0.86 -3.32
C GLN A 54 -16.43 1.93 -3.60
N LYS A 55 -16.57 3.09 -2.97
CA LYS A 55 -15.78 4.29 -3.25
C LYS A 55 -15.13 4.83 -1.98
N TRP A 56 -13.83 5.05 -2.03
CA TRP A 56 -13.04 5.67 -0.98
C TRP A 56 -12.47 7.00 -1.49
N ILE A 57 -12.77 8.09 -0.79
CA ILE A 57 -12.29 9.44 -1.13
C ILE A 57 -11.19 9.80 -0.13
N LEU A 58 -10.06 10.26 -0.64
CA LEU A 58 -8.95 10.76 0.15
C LEU A 58 -9.14 12.26 0.42
N PRO A 59 -8.65 12.79 1.54
CA PRO A 59 -8.74 14.23 1.83
C PRO A 59 -7.99 15.10 0.82
N GLU A 60 -6.97 14.54 0.17
CA GLU A 60 -6.18 15.20 -0.87
C GLU A 60 -5.61 14.18 -1.86
N ARG A 61 -5.15 14.68 -3.01
CA ARG A 61 -4.49 13.86 -4.03
C ARG A 61 -3.11 13.43 -3.55
N ARG A 62 -2.86 12.12 -3.55
CA ARG A 62 -1.60 11.52 -3.09
C ARG A 62 -1.04 10.54 -4.10
N SER A 63 0.29 10.43 -4.12
CA SER A 63 1.01 9.38 -4.86
C SER A 63 0.92 8.08 -4.07
N ILE A 64 0.27 7.07 -4.63
CA ILE A 64 0.03 5.74 -4.08
C ILE A 64 0.94 4.74 -4.81
N SER A 65 1.66 3.92 -4.06
CA SER A 65 2.52 2.85 -4.59
C SER A 65 1.89 1.46 -4.44
N ARG A 66 1.11 1.26 -3.38
CA ARG A 66 0.47 -0.01 -3.05
C ARG A 66 -0.93 0.21 -2.49
N ILE A 67 -1.84 -0.66 -2.90
CA ILE A 67 -3.21 -0.78 -2.40
C ILE A 67 -3.38 -2.19 -1.86
N GLU A 68 -3.81 -2.31 -0.61
CA GLU A 68 -4.19 -3.58 0.01
C GLU A 68 -5.71 -3.60 0.18
N ILE A 69 -6.36 -4.61 -0.40
CA ILE A 69 -7.82 -4.77 -0.37
C ILE A 69 -8.14 -5.91 0.58
N HIS A 70 -8.83 -5.61 1.68
CA HIS A 70 -9.26 -6.60 2.66
C HIS A 70 -10.72 -6.97 2.44
N PHE A 71 -11.00 -8.26 2.54
CA PHE A 71 -12.30 -8.89 2.42
C PHE A 71 -12.30 -10.23 3.17
N ASP A 72 -13.48 -10.81 3.39
CA ASP A 72 -13.63 -12.16 3.94
C ASP A 72 -13.26 -13.23 2.89
N PRO A 73 -12.21 -14.05 3.11
CA PRO A 73 -11.84 -15.13 2.19
C PRO A 73 -12.90 -16.22 2.00
N ILE A 74 -13.86 -16.35 2.92
CA ILE A 74 -14.98 -17.30 2.81
C ILE A 74 -15.85 -16.94 1.60
N ASP A 75 -16.12 -15.66 1.41
CA ASP A 75 -16.85 -15.09 0.27
C ASP A 75 -15.88 -14.38 -0.68
N PRO A 76 -15.21 -15.11 -1.59
CA PRO A 76 -14.13 -14.55 -2.40
C PRO A 76 -14.63 -13.46 -3.34
N LEU A 77 -13.84 -12.40 -3.48
CA LEU A 77 -14.13 -11.36 -4.48
C LEU A 77 -14.03 -11.94 -5.89
N LYS A 78 -15.03 -11.69 -6.73
CA LYS A 78 -15.06 -12.11 -8.15
C LYS A 78 -15.46 -10.93 -9.03
N ASN A 79 -15.00 -10.95 -10.28
CA ASN A 79 -15.30 -9.92 -11.29
C ASN A 79 -15.08 -8.49 -10.75
N MET A 80 -13.94 -8.28 -10.12
CA MET A 80 -13.56 -7.02 -9.49
C MET A 80 -12.80 -6.13 -10.47
N THR A 81 -13.18 -4.87 -10.57
CA THR A 81 -12.41 -3.84 -11.29
C THR A 81 -12.10 -2.67 -10.36
N VAL A 82 -10.83 -2.35 -10.22
CA VAL A 82 -10.31 -1.24 -9.41
C VAL A 82 -10.02 -0.05 -10.31
N TYR A 83 -10.51 1.11 -9.92
CA TYR A 83 -10.35 2.39 -10.60
C TYR A 83 -9.69 3.42 -9.67
N ALA A 84 -8.94 4.33 -10.27
CA ALA A 84 -8.41 5.52 -9.61
C ALA A 84 -8.95 6.78 -10.29
N ARG A 85 -9.22 7.82 -9.51
CA ARG A 85 -9.70 9.11 -10.01
C ARG A 85 -8.54 9.94 -10.57
N MET A 86 -8.65 10.32 -11.84
CA MET A 86 -7.69 11.16 -12.55
C MET A 86 -8.10 12.64 -12.57
N GLY A 87 -9.37 12.93 -12.33
CA GLY A 87 -9.95 14.28 -12.25
C GLY A 87 -11.41 14.19 -11.80
N GLU A 88 -12.07 15.33 -11.67
CA GLU A 88 -13.52 15.34 -11.46
C GLU A 88 -14.17 14.57 -12.62
N ASP A 89 -14.96 13.55 -12.30
CA ASP A 89 -15.60 12.59 -13.22
C ASP A 89 -14.72 11.66 -14.07
N ASN A 90 -13.40 11.83 -14.10
CA ASN A 90 -12.51 10.97 -14.86
C ASN A 90 -11.94 9.82 -14.02
N TRP A 91 -12.29 8.58 -14.38
CA TRP A 91 -11.85 7.35 -13.71
C TRP A 91 -11.01 6.47 -14.65
N ARG A 92 -9.82 6.07 -14.19
CA ARG A 92 -8.93 5.17 -14.91
C ARG A 92 -8.93 3.78 -14.29
N VAL A 93 -9.04 2.74 -15.10
CA VAL A 93 -8.86 1.35 -14.66
C VAL A 93 -7.42 1.14 -14.19
N VAL A 94 -7.26 0.65 -12.96
CA VAL A 94 -5.98 0.24 -12.38
C VAL A 94 -5.78 -1.26 -12.55
N LYS A 95 -6.83 -2.04 -12.27
CA LYS A 95 -6.79 -3.50 -12.40
C LYS A 95 -8.19 -4.04 -12.65
N ALA A 96 -8.30 -5.00 -13.57
CA ALA A 96 -9.47 -5.86 -13.70
C ALA A 96 -9.09 -7.31 -13.35
N VAL A 97 -9.90 -7.96 -12.53
CA VAL A 97 -9.72 -9.35 -12.08
C VAL A 97 -11.02 -10.11 -12.31
N LYS A 98 -10.99 -11.07 -13.23
CA LYS A 98 -12.15 -11.92 -13.57
C LYS A 98 -12.22 -13.18 -12.71
N THR A 99 -11.09 -13.66 -12.23
CA THR A 99 -10.98 -14.88 -11.42
C THR A 99 -11.31 -14.60 -9.95
N PRO A 100 -11.89 -15.56 -9.21
CA PRO A 100 -12.10 -15.41 -7.77
C PRO A 100 -10.79 -15.19 -7.01
N ILE A 101 -10.78 -14.22 -6.11
CA ILE A 101 -9.65 -13.90 -5.23
C ILE A 101 -9.98 -14.48 -3.85
N ARG A 102 -9.16 -15.43 -3.39
CA ARG A 102 -9.38 -16.17 -2.13
C ARG A 102 -8.39 -15.81 -1.03
N THR A 103 -7.53 -14.82 -1.27
CA THR A 103 -6.47 -14.41 -0.34
C THR A 103 -6.65 -12.94 0.02
N SER A 104 -6.71 -12.67 1.33
CA SER A 104 -6.89 -11.33 1.90
C SER A 104 -5.68 -11.01 2.80
N PRO A 105 -5.03 -9.83 2.64
CA PRO A 105 -5.35 -8.80 1.66
C PRO A 105 -4.95 -9.20 0.23
N TYR A 106 -5.72 -8.74 -0.75
CA TYR A 106 -5.28 -8.71 -2.14
C TYR A 106 -4.42 -7.48 -2.38
N ILE A 107 -3.17 -7.71 -2.81
CA ILE A 107 -2.15 -6.66 -2.93
C ILE A 107 -2.02 -6.21 -4.38
N LEU A 108 -2.25 -4.92 -4.61
CA LEU A 108 -2.02 -4.24 -5.88
C LEU A 108 -0.83 -3.30 -5.76
N ARG A 109 0.22 -3.52 -6.54
CA ARG A 109 1.35 -2.60 -6.69
C ARG A 109 1.16 -1.80 -7.97
N ALA A 110 0.77 -0.55 -7.84
CA ALA A 110 0.46 0.32 -8.97
C ALA A 110 0.79 1.77 -8.61
N PRO A 111 1.93 2.32 -9.09
CA PRO A 111 2.26 3.72 -8.89
C PRO A 111 1.21 4.61 -9.59
N LEU A 112 0.46 5.38 -8.82
CA LEU A 112 -0.58 6.27 -9.33
C LEU A 112 -0.78 7.47 -8.41
N SER A 113 -1.14 8.62 -8.96
CA SER A 113 -1.55 9.80 -8.18
C SER A 113 -3.07 9.91 -8.23
N THR A 114 -3.72 9.83 -7.06
CA THR A 114 -5.19 9.85 -6.97
C THR A 114 -5.66 10.44 -5.65
N ASP A 115 -6.88 10.93 -5.65
CA ASP A 115 -7.65 11.42 -4.51
C ASP A 115 -8.93 10.59 -4.28
N ALA A 116 -9.19 9.57 -5.10
CA ALA A 116 -10.22 8.59 -4.82
C ALA A 116 -9.92 7.22 -5.46
N ILE A 117 -10.38 6.15 -4.83
CA ILE A 117 -10.39 4.77 -5.35
C ILE A 117 -11.83 4.30 -5.44
N ARG A 118 -12.15 3.60 -6.53
CA ARG A 118 -13.45 2.94 -6.72
C ARG A 118 -13.21 1.48 -7.06
N ILE A 119 -13.93 0.58 -6.40
CA ILE A 119 -13.94 -0.85 -6.71
C ILE A 119 -15.34 -1.22 -7.17
N VAL A 120 -15.42 -1.80 -8.36
CA VAL A 120 -16.67 -2.32 -8.93
C VAL A 120 -16.63 -3.83 -8.89
N LEU A 121 -17.60 -4.44 -8.21
CA LEU A 121 -17.83 -5.87 -8.14
C LEU A 121 -19.01 -6.19 -9.04
N SER A 122 -18.76 -6.93 -10.13
CA SER A 122 -19.79 -7.37 -11.08
C SER A 122 -20.34 -8.77 -10.70
N SER A 123 -20.47 -9.02 -9.40
CA SER A 123 -21.10 -10.21 -8.83
C SER A 123 -21.53 -9.92 -7.40
N SER A 124 -22.60 -10.58 -6.95
CA SER A 124 -23.12 -10.46 -5.58
C SER A 124 -22.33 -11.25 -4.52
N ILE A 125 -21.20 -11.85 -4.91
CA ILE A 125 -20.38 -12.71 -4.04
C ILE A 125 -19.17 -11.90 -3.56
N GLY A 126 -19.06 -11.77 -2.23
CA GLY A 126 -17.99 -11.06 -1.55
C GLY A 126 -18.18 -9.54 -1.52
N MET A 127 -17.71 -8.92 -0.44
CA MET A 127 -17.68 -7.47 -0.25
C MET A 127 -16.28 -7.04 0.19
N VAL A 128 -15.95 -5.77 0.01
CA VAL A 128 -14.64 -5.24 0.44
C VAL A 128 -14.88 -4.63 1.82
N ASP A 129 -14.13 -5.09 2.82
CA ASP A 129 -14.28 -4.59 4.19
C ASP A 129 -13.59 -3.24 4.34
N ARG A 130 -12.37 -3.14 3.79
CA ARG A 130 -11.54 -1.93 3.83
C ARG A 130 -10.42 -1.96 2.81
N ILE A 131 -9.83 -0.79 2.56
CA ILE A 131 -8.59 -0.66 1.81
C ILE A 131 -7.50 0.04 2.64
N VAL A 132 -6.25 -0.33 2.42
CA VAL A 132 -5.08 0.37 2.97
C VAL A 132 -4.23 0.87 1.81
N LEU A 133 -3.91 2.16 1.84
CA LEU A 133 -3.16 2.84 0.78
C LEU A 133 -1.78 3.22 1.31
N TYR A 134 -0.75 2.89 0.55
CA TYR A 134 0.64 3.23 0.88
C TYR A 134 1.15 4.26 -0.11
N GLY A 135 1.75 5.33 0.40
CA GLY A 135 2.37 6.36 -0.40
C GLY A 135 3.57 5.85 -1.21
N ALA A 136 3.91 6.53 -2.30
CA ALA A 136 5.23 6.40 -2.90
C ALA A 136 6.27 7.09 -1.99
N GLU A 137 7.45 6.48 -1.83
CA GLU A 137 8.56 7.13 -1.14
C GLU A 137 8.91 8.42 -1.88
N SER A 138 8.93 9.55 -1.18
CA SER A 138 9.57 10.76 -1.69
C SER A 138 11.05 10.45 -1.80
N SER A 139 11.57 10.25 -3.01
CA SER A 139 13.01 10.21 -3.23
C SER A 139 13.62 11.48 -2.63
N PRO A 140 14.67 11.39 -1.78
CA PRO A 140 15.31 12.58 -1.27
C PRO A 140 15.86 13.37 -2.46
N SER A 141 15.36 14.60 -2.63
CA SER A 141 15.90 15.56 -3.57
C SER A 141 17.36 15.78 -3.22
N THR A 142 18.24 15.28 -4.07
CA THR A 142 19.66 15.64 -4.03
C THR A 142 19.75 17.01 -4.70
N GLU A 143 19.62 18.06 -3.91
CA GLU A 143 20.16 19.38 -4.26
C GLU A 143 21.64 19.46 -3.88
#